data_AF-A0AA92U3H2-F1
#
_entry.id   AF-A0AA92U3H2-F1
#
_cell.length_a   1.000
_cell.length_b   1.000
_cell.length_c   1.000
_cell.angle_alpha   90.00
_cell.angle_beta   90.00
_cell.angle_gamma   90.00
#
_symmetry.space_group_name_H-M   'P 1'
#
loop_
_entity.id
_entity.type
_entity.pdbx_description
1 polymer ?
#
loop_
_entity_poly.entity_id
_entity_poly.type
_entity_poly.pdbx_seq_one_letter_code
_entity_poly.pdbx_strand_id
1 'polypeptide(L)'
;MVKYLKLLIQVNSGHSSKAFFLVSVTLIGFLMLLVVCFILVWEVVTYGTIKTDLMGLSAFVGSVASLFVTAGITKTIGERGEHNNNNLKLEEKDNG
;
A
#
# COMPACT_ATOMS: atom_id res chain seq x y z
N MET A 1 1.23 -1.95 21.62
CA MET A 1 0.80 -1.79 20.21
C MET A 1 1.98 -1.58 19.26
N VAL A 2 2.81 -0.55 19.46
CA VAL A 2 4.04 -0.31 18.67
C VAL A 2 5.05 -1.48 18.66
N LYS A 3 5.08 -2.34 19.69
CA LYS A 3 5.92 -3.55 19.73
C LYS A 3 5.59 -4.57 18.62
N TYR A 4 4.33 -4.68 18.18
CA TYR A 4 3.94 -5.58 17.09
C TYR A 4 4.32 -5.03 15.71
N LEU A 5 4.20 -3.71 15.51
CA LEU A 5 4.77 -3.06 14.33
C LEU A 5 6.28 -3.24 14.28
N LYS A 6 6.95 -3.10 15.43
CA LYS A 6 8.40 -3.37 15.56
C LYS A 6 8.74 -4.82 15.26
N LEU A 7 7.95 -5.80 15.73
CA LEU A 7 8.18 -7.21 15.44
C LEU A 7 7.98 -7.57 13.95
N LEU A 8 7.01 -6.94 13.25
CA LEU A 8 6.85 -7.08 11.80
C LEU A 8 8.00 -6.41 11.00
N ILE A 9 8.54 -5.31 11.52
CA ILE A 9 9.68 -4.56 10.95
C ILE A 9 11.03 -5.23 11.18
N GLN A 10 11.18 -5.94 12.31
CA GLN A 10 12.45 -6.46 12.81
C GLN A 10 12.79 -7.86 12.28
N VAL A 11 11.90 -8.52 11.51
CA VAL A 11 12.23 -9.80 10.84
C VAL A 11 13.14 -9.53 9.63
N ASN A 12 14.42 -9.40 9.96
CA ASN A 12 15.53 -9.10 9.08
C ASN A 12 15.78 -10.21 8.05
N SER A 13 15.19 -10.08 6.86
CA SER A 13 15.63 -10.69 5.59
C SER A 13 14.92 -9.98 4.44
N GLY A 14 15.47 -9.99 3.22
CA GLY A 14 15.04 -9.20 2.04
C GLY A 14 13.54 -9.21 1.67
N HIS A 15 12.73 -10.04 2.31
CA HIS A 15 11.26 -10.05 2.29
C HIS A 15 10.62 -8.84 3.02
N SER A 16 11.27 -8.30 4.06
CA SER A 16 10.69 -7.25 4.93
C SER A 16 10.67 -5.85 4.28
N SER A 17 11.65 -5.51 3.44
CA SER A 17 11.72 -4.21 2.75
C SER A 17 10.51 -3.95 1.84
N LYS A 18 10.02 -5.00 1.16
CA LYS A 18 8.84 -4.95 0.27
C LYS A 18 7.56 -4.63 1.05
N ALA A 19 7.39 -5.22 2.25
CA ALA A 19 6.23 -4.99 3.11
C ALA A 19 6.28 -3.63 3.80
N PHE A 20 7.46 -3.19 4.23
CA PHE A 20 7.62 -1.94 4.95
C PHE A 20 7.42 -0.70 4.07
N PHE A 21 7.85 -0.79 2.81
CA PHE A 21 7.55 0.22 1.80
C PHE A 21 6.04 0.35 1.57
N LEU A 22 5.33 -0.77 1.37
CA LEU A 22 3.88 -0.80 1.19
C LEU A 22 3.14 -0.15 2.38
N VAL A 23 3.54 -0.48 3.62
CA VAL A 23 2.90 0.08 4.82
C VAL A 23 3.16 1.58 4.94
N SER A 24 4.38 2.04 4.67
CA SER A 24 4.73 3.47 4.75
C SER A 24 4.02 4.30 3.68
N VAL A 25 3.95 3.79 2.44
CA VAL A 25 3.24 4.47 1.35
C VAL A 25 1.73 4.50 1.62
N THR A 26 1.16 3.45 2.22
CA THR A 26 -0.25 3.43 2.62
C THR A 26 -0.55 4.40 3.76
N LEU A 27 0.34 4.53 4.73
CA LEU A 27 0.19 5.50 5.82
C LEU A 27 0.15 6.95 5.30
N ILE A 28 1.06 7.32 4.38
CA ILE A 28 1.09 8.68 3.82
C ILE A 28 -0.10 8.95 2.91
N GLY A 29 -0.51 8.00 2.07
CA GLY A 29 -1.68 8.17 1.21
C GLY A 29 -3.00 8.21 1.99
N PHE A 30 -3.11 7.45 3.08
CA PHE A 30 -4.24 7.55 4.00
C PHE A 30 -4.34 8.94 4.63
N LEU A 31 -3.21 9.51 5.05
CA LEU A 31 -3.16 10.85 5.64
C LEU A 31 -3.54 11.93 4.61
N MET A 32 -3.08 11.79 3.35
CA MET A 32 -3.48 12.64 2.23
C MET A 32 -4.98 12.56 1.93
N LEU A 33 -5.57 11.36 1.93
CA LEU A 33 -7.01 11.15 1.73
C LEU A 33 -7.84 11.81 2.83
N LEU A 34 -7.38 11.72 4.08
CA LEU A 34 -8.08 12.29 5.23
C LEU A 34 -8.15 13.83 5.12
N VAL A 35 -7.06 14.47 4.69
CA VAL A 35 -7.01 15.92 4.46
C VAL A 35 -8.01 16.34 3.37
N VAL A 36 -8.06 15.62 2.25
CA VAL A 36 -9.00 15.90 1.15
C VAL A 36 -10.46 15.76 1.62
N CYS A 37 -10.78 14.70 2.35
CA CYS A 37 -12.10 14.51 2.93
C CYS A 37 -12.47 15.65 3.89
N PHE A 38 -11.54 16.08 4.74
CA PHE A 38 -11.79 17.16 5.70
C PHE A 38 -12.06 18.50 5.01
N ILE A 39 -11.29 18.82 3.96
CA ILE A 39 -11.48 20.05 3.17
C ILE A 39 -12.86 20.04 2.47
N LEU A 40 -13.24 18.92 1.85
CA LEU A 40 -14.55 18.80 1.20
C LEU A 40 -15.72 18.96 2.18
N VAL A 41 -15.64 18.31 3.35
CA VAL A 41 -16.67 18.43 4.40
C VAL A 41 -16.72 19.86 4.95
N TRP A 42 -15.56 20.49 5.17
CA TRP A 42 -15.52 21.88 5.63
C TRP A 42 -16.14 22.83 4.61
N GLU A 43 -15.82 22.66 3.32
CA GLU A 43 -16.36 23.49 2.25
C GLU A 43 -17.87 23.30 2.10
N VAL A 44 -18.37 22.07 2.16
CA VAL A 44 -19.81 21.80 2.03
C VAL A 44 -20.60 22.41 3.19
N VAL A 45 -20.03 22.38 4.40
CA VAL A 45 -20.67 22.96 5.59
C VAL A 45 -20.62 24.49 5.56
N THR A 46 -19.53 25.10 5.08
CA THR A 46 -19.35 26.56 5.12
C THR A 46 -20.04 27.28 3.96
N TYR A 47 -19.96 26.71 2.75
CA TYR A 47 -20.42 27.37 1.52
C TYR A 47 -21.74 26.80 0.98
N GLY A 48 -22.22 25.67 1.50
CA GLY A 48 -23.47 25.03 1.07
C GLY A 48 -23.47 24.57 -0.39
N THR A 49 -22.35 24.70 -1.10
CA THR A 49 -22.16 24.27 -2.47
C THR A 49 -20.73 23.76 -2.64
N ILE A 50 -20.55 22.83 -3.58
CA ILE A 50 -19.23 22.31 -3.93
C ILE A 50 -18.66 23.24 -5.01
N LYS A 51 -17.73 24.11 -4.63
CA LYS A 51 -16.94 24.90 -5.61
C LYS A 51 -15.67 24.18 -6.01
N THR A 52 -15.19 23.30 -5.15
CA THR A 52 -14.02 22.46 -5.38
C THR A 52 -14.24 21.49 -6.54
N ASP A 53 -13.23 21.38 -7.40
CA ASP A 53 -13.27 20.53 -8.58
C ASP A 53 -13.31 19.04 -8.21
N LEU A 54 -14.52 18.48 -8.23
CA LEU A 54 -14.78 17.11 -7.81
C LEU A 54 -14.16 16.08 -8.77
N MET A 55 -14.00 16.45 -10.05
CA MET A 55 -13.41 15.61 -11.07
C MET A 55 -11.90 15.43 -10.83
N GLY A 56 -11.17 16.52 -10.61
CA GLY A 56 -9.74 16.52 -10.26
C GLY A 56 -9.46 15.83 -8.93
N LEU A 57 -10.32 16.02 -7.93
CA LEU A 57 -10.21 15.27 -6.67
C LEU A 57 -10.44 13.77 -6.86
N SER A 58 -11.43 13.38 -7.66
CA SER A 58 -11.69 11.97 -7.96
C SER A 58 -10.51 11.33 -8.71
N ALA A 59 -9.88 12.06 -9.64
CA ALA A 59 -8.70 11.60 -10.36
C ALA A 59 -7.48 11.48 -9.44
N PHE A 60 -7.30 12.42 -8.50
CA PHE A 60 -6.25 12.35 -7.48
C PHE A 60 -6.43 11.14 -6.56
N VAL A 61 -7.64 10.95 -6.01
CA VAL A 61 -7.98 9.79 -5.16
C VAL A 61 -7.80 8.48 -5.94
N GLY A 62 -8.27 8.44 -7.19
CA GLY A 62 -8.10 7.29 -8.07
C GLY A 62 -6.63 6.97 -8.37
N SER A 63 -5.78 7.99 -8.52
CA SER A 63 -4.33 7.82 -8.72
C SER A 63 -3.66 7.26 -7.47
N VAL A 64 -4.02 7.74 -6.28
CA VAL A 64 -3.51 7.21 -5.02
C VAL A 64 -3.97 5.76 -4.82
N ALA A 65 -5.23 5.45 -5.11
CA ALA A 65 -5.78 4.10 -5.03
C ALA A 65 -5.10 3.14 -6.01
N SER A 66 -4.86 3.57 -7.25
CA SER A 66 -4.21 2.72 -8.28
C SER A 66 -2.76 2.39 -7.91
N LEU A 67 -2.03 3.31 -7.26
CA LEU A 67 -0.70 3.04 -6.72
C LEU A 67 -0.73 1.94 -5.65
N PHE A 68 -1.70 1.94 -4.76
CA PHE A 68 -1.85 0.89 -3.74
C PHE A 68 -2.23 -0.46 -4.33
N VAL A 69 -3.17 -0.46 -5.27
CA VAL A 69 -3.57 -1.68 -5.97
C VAL A 69 -2.38 -2.27 -6.74
N THR A 70 -1.65 -1.44 -7.49
CA THR A 70 -0.48 -1.88 -8.27
C THR A 70 0.63 -2.42 -7.36
N ALA A 71 0.91 -1.74 -6.24
CA ALA A 71 1.92 -2.19 -5.29
C ALA A 71 1.50 -3.49 -4.56
N GLY A 72 0.22 -3.63 -4.21
CA GLY A 72 -0.33 -4.84 -3.61
C GLY A 72 -0.25 -6.05 -4.55
N ILE A 73 -0.63 -5.88 -5.82
CA ILE A 73 -0.56 -6.93 -6.84
C ILE A 73 0.90 -7.32 -7.11
N THR A 74 1.80 -6.35 -7.22
CA THR A 74 3.23 -6.62 -7.43
C THR A 74 3.84 -7.42 -6.28
N LYS A 75 3.42 -7.13 -5.04
CA LYS A 75 3.89 -7.88 -3.87
C LYS A 75 3.40 -9.34 -3.86
N THR A 76 2.12 -9.58 -4.15
CA THR A 76 1.57 -10.95 -4.17
C THR A 76 2.11 -11.79 -5.32
N ILE A 77 2.34 -11.19 -6.50
CA ILE A 77 3.00 -11.86 -7.63
C ILE A 77 4.46 -12.18 -7.28
N GLY A 78 5.18 -11.24 -6.65
CA GLY A 78 6.56 -11.44 -6.21
C GLY A 78 6.71 -12.57 -5.18
N GLU A 79 5.81 -12.63 -4.18
CA GLU A 79 5.77 -13.73 -3.20
C GLU A 79 5.49 -15.08 -3.86
N ARG A 80 4.58 -15.13 -4.85
CA ARG A 80 4.28 -16.38 -5.59
C ARG A 80 5.46 -16.86 -6.43
N GLY A 81 6.25 -15.95 -7.00
CA GLY A 81 7.46 -16.29 -7.75
C GLY A 81 8.60 -16.83 -6.88
N GLU A 82 8.79 -16.26 -5.68
CA GLU A 82 9.80 -16.70 -4.72
C GLU A 82 9.49 -18.11 -4.18
N HIS A 83 8.21 -18.42 -3.94
CA HIS A 83 7.78 -19.73 -3.46
C HIS A 83 7.98 -20.87 -4.49
N ASN A 84 7.81 -20.57 -5.78
CA ASN A 84 8.02 -21.55 -6.86
C ASN A 84 9.52 -21.86 -7.07
N ASN A 85 10.38 -20.85 -6.99
CA ASN A 85 11.84 -21.03 -7.15
C ASN A 85 12.44 -21.86 -6.00
N ASN A 86 11.96 -21.67 -4.76
CA ASN A 86 12.41 -22.46 -3.62
C ASN A 86 11.99 -23.93 -3.69
N ASN A 87 10.80 -24.25 -4.27
CA ASN A 87 10.37 -25.64 -4.46
C ASN A 87 11.22 -26.36 -5.53
N LEU A 88 11.50 -25.71 -6.67
CA LEU A 88 12.40 -26.26 -7.69
C LEU A 88 13.79 -26.57 -7.13
N LYS A 89 14.32 -25.68 -6.27
CA LYS A 89 15.64 -25.87 -5.66
C LYS A 89 15.69 -26.99 -4.61
N LEU A 90 14.55 -27.36 -4.03
CA LEU A 90 14.42 -28.50 -3.11
C LEU A 90 14.29 -29.82 -3.89
N GLU A 91 13.56 -29.83 -5.00
CA GLU A 91 13.47 -31.00 -5.90
C GLU A 91 14.82 -31.33 -6.57
N GLU A 92 15.66 -30.34 -6.88
CA GLU A 92 17.01 -30.58 -7.41
C GLU A 92 17.93 -31.24 -6.36
N LYS A 93 17.71 -30.97 -5.06
CA LYS A 93 18.54 -31.47 -3.97
C LYS A 93 18.15 -32.86 -3.45
N ASP A 94 16.94 -33.33 -3.72
CA ASP A 94 16.46 -34.67 -3.37
C ASP A 94 16.83 -35.72 -4.44
N ASN A 95 17.10 -35.25 -5.67
CA ASN A 95 17.38 -36.09 -6.84
C ASN A 95 18.88 -36.24 -7.19
N GLY A 96 19.81 -35.87 -6.29
CA GLY A 96 21.27 -35.97 -6.49
C GLY A 96 22.00 -36.53 -5.28
#